data_AF-A0A399WHW0-F1
#
_entry.id   AF-A0A399WHW0-F1
#
_cell.length_a   1.000
_cell.length_b   1.000
_cell.length_c   1.000
_cell.angle_alpha   90.00
_cell.angle_beta   90.00
_cell.angle_gamma   90.00
#
_symmetry.space_group_name_H-M   'P 1'
#
loop_
_entity.id
_entity.type
_entity.pdbx_description
1 polymer ?
#
loop_
_entity_poly.entity_id
_entity_poly.type
_entity_poly.pdbx_seq_one_letter_code
_entity_poly.pdbx_strand_id
1 'polypeptide(L)'
;MAPTVIPSLLKREIEGLPDDCRLTSIRDLAVFHAKADRIPHTVREIGRLRERTFRAAGEGTGRAIDLDAFDESYTHLFLWNRARSEVVGAYRMGVAGNRPDAPPLYTETLFDWRRRPGASLGPSLELGRSFVREEYQREPAALLMLWKGIGALVARNPAFRHLFG
;
A
#
# COMPACT_ATOMS: atom_id res chain seq x y z
N MET A 1 11.53 17.87 1.40
CA MET A 1 10.69 16.73 1.82
C MET A 1 9.71 17.20 2.88
N ALA A 2 8.55 16.56 3.00
CA ALA A 2 7.58 16.83 4.07
C ALA A 2 8.16 16.44 5.45
N PRO A 3 7.69 17.08 6.54
CA PRO A 3 8.12 16.71 7.90
C PRO A 3 7.66 15.30 8.27
N THR A 4 8.48 14.61 9.07
CA THR A 4 8.13 13.29 9.63
C THR A 4 6.90 13.39 10.50
N VAL A 5 5.97 12.44 10.33
CA VAL A 5 4.80 12.34 11.19
C VAL A 5 5.21 11.85 12.59
N ILE A 6 4.60 12.41 13.63
CA ILE A 6 4.92 12.08 15.03
C ILE A 6 4.66 10.57 15.26
N PRO A 7 5.65 9.78 15.72
CA PRO A 7 5.49 8.32 15.86
C PRO A 7 4.34 7.88 16.77
N SER A 8 4.01 8.66 17.80
CA SER A 8 2.88 8.36 18.69
C SER A 8 1.52 8.47 18.00
N LEU A 9 1.38 9.34 16.99
CA LEU A 9 0.15 9.43 16.18
C LEU A 9 -0.01 8.18 15.31
N LEU A 10 1.07 7.76 14.64
CA LEU A 10 1.09 6.55 13.82
C LEU A 10 0.75 5.31 14.66
N LYS A 11 1.41 5.19 15.81
CA LYS A 11 1.16 4.09 16.75
C LYS A 11 -0.30 4.06 17.20
N ARG A 12 -0.87 5.20 17.57
CA ARG A 12 -2.28 5.31 17.99
C ARG A 12 -3.25 4.90 16.88
N GLU A 13 -3.02 5.31 15.64
CA GLU A 13 -3.84 4.88 14.49
C GLU A 13 -3.79 3.36 14.34
N ILE A 14 -2.58 2.79 14.31
CA ILE A 14 -2.37 1.37 14.04
C ILE A 14 -2.89 0.49 15.17
N GLU A 15 -2.73 0.91 16.43
CA GLU A 15 -3.29 0.21 17.60
C GLU A 15 -4.82 0.36 17.69
N GLY A 16 -5.39 1.43 17.11
CA GLY A 16 -6.82 1.64 17.01
C GLY A 16 -7.50 0.91 15.85
N LEU A 17 -6.74 0.26 14.96
CA LEU A 17 -7.29 -0.55 13.88
C LEU A 17 -7.92 -1.83 14.46
N PRO A 18 -9.08 -2.28 13.94
CA PRO A 18 -9.64 -3.56 14.33
C PRO A 18 -8.76 -4.72 13.84
N ASP A 19 -8.94 -5.89 14.45
CA ASP A 19 -8.10 -7.06 14.22
C ASP A 19 -8.12 -7.56 12.77
N ASP A 20 -9.21 -7.32 12.02
CA ASP A 20 -9.35 -7.71 10.61
C ASP A 20 -8.43 -6.91 9.67
N CYS A 21 -8.01 -5.71 10.08
CA CYS A 21 -6.99 -4.92 9.40
C CYS A 21 -5.59 -5.54 9.54
N ARG A 22 -5.33 -6.41 10.53
CA ARG A 22 -4.05 -7.11 10.68
C ARG A 22 -4.06 -8.40 9.84
N LEU A 23 -3.16 -8.48 8.87
CA LEU A 23 -3.08 -9.61 7.92
C LEU A 23 -2.20 -10.74 8.45
N THR A 24 -1.01 -10.40 8.94
CA THR A 24 -0.02 -11.35 9.47
C THR A 24 0.98 -10.62 10.36
N SER A 25 1.67 -11.36 11.23
CA SER A 25 2.76 -10.83 12.05
C SER A 25 3.84 -11.89 12.32
N ILE A 26 5.09 -11.45 12.46
CA ILE A 26 6.24 -12.26 12.89
C ILE A 26 7.11 -11.37 13.79
N ARG A 27 7.41 -11.83 15.01
CA ARG A 27 8.22 -11.08 16.00
C ARG A 27 7.68 -9.66 16.21
N ASP A 28 8.41 -8.61 15.82
CA ASP A 28 8.02 -7.20 15.92
C ASP A 28 7.35 -6.66 14.65
N LEU A 29 7.45 -7.39 13.55
CA LEU A 29 6.89 -7.00 12.27
C LEU A 29 5.43 -7.44 12.15
N ALA A 30 4.57 -6.54 11.68
CA ALA A 30 3.17 -6.83 11.40
C ALA A 30 2.72 -6.14 10.12
N VAL A 31 1.92 -6.82 9.31
CA VAL A 31 1.36 -6.27 8.07
C VAL A 31 -0.10 -5.93 8.31
N PHE A 32 -0.46 -4.72 7.93
CA PHE A 32 -1.81 -4.19 8.02
C PHE A 32 -2.33 -3.78 6.65
N HIS A 33 -3.65 -3.68 6.53
CA HIS A 33 -4.30 -3.01 5.41
C HIS A 33 -5.42 -2.11 5.91
N ALA A 34 -5.53 -0.90 5.35
CA ALA A 34 -6.58 0.06 5.69
C ALA A 34 -6.79 1.10 4.57
N LYS A 35 -7.97 1.74 4.57
CA LYS A 35 -8.28 2.91 3.74
C LYS A 35 -7.74 4.18 4.39
N ALA A 36 -7.52 5.22 3.59
CA ALA A 36 -6.88 6.46 4.03
C ALA A 36 -7.66 7.22 5.12
N ASP A 37 -8.99 7.13 5.11
CA ASP A 37 -9.88 7.71 6.12
C ASP A 37 -9.65 7.15 7.55
N ARG A 38 -9.22 5.89 7.66
CA ARG A 38 -8.92 5.24 8.95
C ARG A 38 -7.53 5.52 9.47
N ILE A 39 -6.60 5.84 8.57
CA ILE A 39 -5.16 5.97 8.87
C ILE A 39 -4.51 7.21 8.19
N PRO A 40 -5.10 8.41 8.32
CA PRO A 40 -4.65 9.60 7.58
C PRO A 40 -3.19 9.98 7.89
N HIS A 41 -2.74 9.83 9.14
CA HIS A 41 -1.35 10.10 9.52
C HIS A 41 -0.40 9.06 8.93
N THR A 42 -0.79 7.79 8.92
CA THR A 42 -0.01 6.70 8.33
C THR A 42 0.09 6.83 6.81
N VAL A 43 -0.99 7.19 6.10
CA VAL A 43 -0.94 7.44 4.64
C VAL A 43 -0.04 8.63 4.32
N ARG A 44 -0.12 9.71 5.11
CA ARG A 44 0.82 10.84 4.96
C ARG A 44 2.27 10.39 5.14
N GLU A 45 2.55 9.56 6.13
CA GLU A 45 3.90 9.04 6.37
C GLU A 45 4.35 8.08 5.26
N ILE A 46 3.46 7.23 4.76
CA ILE A 46 3.69 6.36 3.59
C ILE A 46 4.12 7.21 2.40
N GLY A 47 3.38 8.28 2.05
CA GLY A 47 3.73 9.13 0.92
C GLY A 47 5.06 9.88 1.09
N ARG A 48 5.40 10.26 2.33
CA ARG A 48 6.69 10.91 2.64
C ARG A 48 7.85 9.93 2.47
N LEU A 49 7.69 8.71 3.00
CA LEU A 49 8.71 7.66 2.91
C LEU A 49 8.85 7.16 1.47
N ARG A 50 7.75 7.05 0.74
CA ARG A 50 7.73 6.68 -0.68
C ARG A 50 8.52 7.66 -1.53
N GLU A 51 8.25 8.96 -1.40
CA GLU A 51 9.04 10.01 -2.07
C GLU A 51 10.52 9.94 -1.71
N ARG A 52 10.84 9.73 -0.43
CA ARG A 52 12.23 9.60 0.03
C ARG A 52 12.93 8.43 -0.67
N THR A 53 12.28 7.27 -0.69
CA THR A 53 12.84 6.04 -1.29
C THR A 53 12.97 6.15 -2.79
N PHE A 54 11.95 6.64 -3.50
CA PHE A 54 12.00 6.79 -4.95
C PHE A 54 13.01 7.85 -5.39
N ARG A 55 13.10 8.97 -4.66
CA ARG A 55 14.11 10.00 -4.93
C ARG A 55 15.54 9.47 -4.79
N ALA A 56 15.81 8.64 -3.77
CA ALA A 56 17.12 8.01 -3.61
C ALA A 56 17.48 7.10 -4.79
N ALA A 57 16.48 6.54 -5.49
CA ALA A 57 16.65 5.74 -6.69
C ALA A 57 16.60 6.55 -8.01
N GLY A 58 16.43 7.87 -7.95
CA GLY A 58 16.30 8.73 -9.15
C GLY A 58 14.88 8.83 -9.75
N GLU A 59 13.89 8.21 -9.12
CA GLU A 59 12.51 8.07 -9.62
C GLU A 59 11.48 8.88 -8.80
N GLY A 60 11.96 9.80 -7.95
CA GLY A 60 11.10 10.61 -7.08
C GLY A 60 10.24 11.61 -7.87
N THR A 61 9.10 12.00 -7.30
CA THR A 61 8.20 13.00 -7.92
C THR A 61 8.78 14.42 -7.89
N GLY A 62 9.82 14.64 -7.09
CA GLY A 62 10.40 15.96 -6.81
C GLY A 62 9.60 16.78 -5.80
N ARG A 63 8.40 16.34 -5.41
CA ARG A 63 7.52 17.04 -4.45
C ARG A 63 7.94 16.80 -3.01
N ALA A 64 7.28 17.46 -2.07
CA ALA A 64 7.53 17.21 -0.65
C ALA A 64 7.04 15.82 -0.20
N ILE A 65 6.00 15.30 -0.85
CA ILE A 65 5.30 14.06 -0.53
C ILE A 65 4.82 13.43 -1.83
N ASP A 66 4.94 12.11 -1.95
CA ASP A 66 4.37 11.35 -3.05
C ASP A 66 3.00 10.85 -2.60
N LEU A 67 1.97 11.66 -2.86
CA LEU A 67 0.57 11.29 -2.79
C LEU A 67 -0.17 11.87 -4.01
N ASP A 68 -1.15 11.14 -4.51
CA ASP A 68 -2.04 11.52 -5.61
C ASP A 68 -3.52 11.19 -5.27
N ALA A 69 -4.44 11.49 -6.19
CA ALA A 69 -5.88 11.29 -5.99
C ALA A 69 -6.28 9.81 -5.79
N PHE A 70 -5.45 8.85 -6.19
CA PHE A 70 -5.73 7.43 -6.00
C PHE A 70 -5.46 6.99 -4.56
N ASP A 71 -4.61 7.71 -3.80
CA ASP A 71 -4.33 7.35 -2.40
C ASP A 71 -5.55 7.45 -1.49
N GLU A 72 -6.58 8.22 -1.85
CA GLU A 72 -7.86 8.30 -1.11
C GLU A 72 -8.75 7.09 -1.33
N SER A 73 -8.86 6.63 -2.58
CA SER A 73 -9.76 5.53 -2.96
C SER A 73 -9.12 4.16 -2.82
N TYR A 74 -7.78 4.06 -2.79
CA TYR A 74 -7.06 2.80 -2.68
C TYR A 74 -6.91 2.32 -1.25
N THR A 75 -6.74 1.01 -1.10
CA THR A 75 -6.34 0.42 0.18
C THR A 75 -4.83 0.44 0.29
N HIS A 76 -4.30 0.81 1.44
CA HIS A 76 -2.87 0.80 1.73
C HIS A 76 -2.53 -0.45 2.51
N LEU A 77 -1.67 -1.31 1.96
CA LEU A 77 -1.05 -2.41 2.68
C LEU A 77 0.34 -1.99 3.11
N PHE A 78 0.66 -2.11 4.39
CA PHE A 78 1.93 -1.61 4.91
C PHE A 78 2.49 -2.52 6.00
N LEU A 79 3.82 -2.57 6.04
CA LEU A 79 4.57 -3.28 7.06
C LEU A 79 4.94 -2.30 8.17
N TRP A 80 4.55 -2.64 9.39
CA TRP A 80 4.80 -1.88 10.61
C TRP A 80 5.81 -2.60 11.49
N ASN A 81 6.84 -1.87 11.93
CA ASN A 81 7.76 -2.32 12.96
C ASN A 81 7.26 -1.82 14.33
N ARG A 82 6.78 -2.73 15.17
CA ARG A 82 6.22 -2.39 16.49
C ARG A 82 7.27 -1.90 17.47
N ALA A 83 8.44 -2.53 17.49
CA ALA A 83 9.53 -2.14 18.39
C ALA A 83 10.03 -0.72 18.11
N ARG A 84 10.08 -0.33 16.83
CA ARG A 84 10.56 0.99 16.39
C ARG A 84 9.44 2.00 16.15
N SER A 85 8.18 1.57 16.22
CA SER A 85 6.99 2.38 15.90
C SER A 85 7.12 3.13 14.58
N GLU A 86 7.46 2.40 13.51
CA GLU A 86 7.64 2.99 12.18
C GLU A 86 7.17 2.10 11.04
N VAL A 87 6.76 2.73 9.93
CA VAL A 87 6.46 2.05 8.67
C VAL A 87 7.78 1.61 8.02
N VAL A 88 7.83 0.36 7.56
CA VAL A 88 8.98 -0.26 6.90
C VAL A 88 8.88 -0.17 5.38
N GLY A 89 7.67 -0.37 4.85
CA GLY A 89 7.37 -0.37 3.43
C GLY A 89 5.88 -0.54 3.20
N ALA A 90 5.42 -0.32 1.98
CA ALA A 90 4.00 -0.39 1.67
C ALA A 90 3.75 -0.75 0.20
N TYR A 91 2.50 -1.10 -0.06
CA TYR A 91 1.85 -1.24 -1.36
C TYR A 91 0.56 -0.43 -1.36
N ARG A 92 0.23 0.14 -2.50
CA ARG A 92 -1.08 0.72 -2.78
C ARG A 92 -1.90 -0.29 -3.59
N MET A 93 -3.14 -0.54 -3.19
CA MET A 93 -3.98 -1.60 -3.75
C MET A 93 -5.34 -1.08 -4.23
N GLY A 94 -5.59 -1.21 -5.52
CA GLY A 94 -6.84 -0.85 -6.19
C GLY A 94 -7.65 -2.10 -6.49
N VAL A 95 -8.96 -2.06 -6.27
CA VAL A 95 -9.84 -3.18 -6.62
C VAL A 95 -10.33 -2.97 -8.05
N ALA A 96 -9.90 -3.83 -8.96
CA ALA A 96 -10.41 -3.89 -10.31
C ALA A 96 -11.67 -4.77 -10.35
N GLY A 97 -12.71 -4.28 -10.99
CA GLY A 97 -13.94 -5.04 -11.22
C GLY A 97 -14.94 -4.26 -12.06
N ASN A 98 -15.85 -4.98 -12.72
CA ASN A 98 -16.92 -4.40 -13.54
C ASN A 98 -18.08 -3.87 -12.69
N ARG A 99 -17.77 -3.10 -11.64
CA ARG A 99 -18.78 -2.44 -10.83
C ARG A 99 -18.97 -1.01 -11.35
N PRO A 100 -20.21 -0.57 -11.62
CA PRO A 100 -20.48 0.79 -12.12
C PRO A 100 -19.95 1.90 -11.20
N ASP A 101 -19.80 1.59 -9.90
CA ASP A 101 -19.33 2.46 -8.83
C ASP A 101 -17.85 2.27 -8.46
N ALA A 102 -17.10 1.44 -9.19
CA ALA A 102 -15.67 1.25 -8.91
C ALA A 102 -14.89 2.55 -9.18
N PRO A 103 -14.00 2.97 -8.26
CA PRO A 103 -13.07 4.06 -8.53
C PRO A 103 -12.19 3.74 -9.76
N PRO A 104 -11.79 4.76 -10.54
CA PRO A 104 -10.89 4.56 -11.67
C PRO A 104 -9.56 3.98 -11.19
N LEU A 105 -8.97 3.11 -12.01
CA LEU A 105 -7.67 2.53 -11.72
C LEU A 105 -6.54 3.43 -12.22
N TYR A 106 -5.38 3.39 -11.56
CA TYR A 106 -4.20 4.15 -12.00
C TYR A 106 -3.74 3.69 -13.38
N THR A 107 -3.74 2.39 -13.66
CA THR A 107 -3.37 1.84 -14.98
C THR A 107 -4.31 2.27 -16.11
N GLU A 108 -5.54 2.69 -15.82
CA GLU A 108 -6.44 3.28 -16.84
C GLU A 108 -5.98 4.65 -17.32
N THR A 109 -5.14 5.35 -16.54
CA THR A 109 -4.51 6.60 -16.98
C THR A 109 -3.33 6.37 -17.92
N LEU A 110 -2.79 5.15 -17.95
CA LEU A 110 -1.61 4.78 -18.72
C LEU A 110 -1.95 3.97 -19.98
N PHE A 111 -3.00 3.16 -19.93
CA PHE A 111 -3.36 2.22 -21.00
C PHE A 111 -4.84 2.34 -21.38
N ASP A 112 -5.13 2.27 -22.68
CA ASP A 112 -6.49 2.18 -23.20
C ASP A 112 -6.98 0.73 -23.18
N TRP A 113 -7.48 0.29 -22.02
CA TRP A 113 -8.03 -1.06 -21.83
C TRP A 113 -9.32 -1.32 -22.63
N ARG A 114 -10.02 -0.27 -23.09
CA ARG A 114 -11.29 -0.38 -23.85
C ARG A 114 -11.10 -1.05 -25.21
N ARG A 115 -9.87 -1.10 -25.72
CA ARG A 115 -9.53 -1.69 -27.02
C ARG A 115 -9.24 -3.20 -27.00
N ARG A 116 -9.42 -3.90 -25.88
CA ARG A 116 -9.27 -5.36 -25.81
C ARG A 116 -10.62 -6.05 -25.59
N PRO A 117 -11.33 -6.45 -26.67
CA PRO A 117 -12.55 -7.25 -26.54
C PRO A 117 -12.28 -8.53 -25.74
N GLY A 118 -13.05 -8.79 -24.68
CA GLY A 118 -12.93 -9.98 -23.84
C GLY A 118 -11.95 -9.88 -22.66
N ALA A 119 -11.20 -8.79 -22.52
CA ALA A 119 -10.27 -8.58 -21.40
C ALA A 119 -10.98 -8.05 -20.15
N SER A 120 -11.99 -8.77 -19.66
CA SER A 120 -12.43 -8.56 -18.28
C SER A 120 -11.36 -9.15 -17.38
N LEU A 121 -10.61 -8.33 -16.65
CA LEU A 121 -9.69 -8.79 -15.61
C LEU A 121 -10.42 -9.58 -14.51
N GLY A 122 -11.76 -9.56 -14.51
CA GLY A 122 -12.56 -10.08 -13.42
C GLY A 122 -12.24 -9.34 -12.11
N PRO A 123 -12.67 -9.86 -10.96
CA PRO A 123 -12.17 -9.41 -9.67
C PRO A 123 -10.65 -9.58 -9.60
N SER A 124 -9.93 -8.46 -9.63
CA SER A 124 -8.47 -8.40 -9.59
C SER A 124 -7.99 -7.26 -8.69
N LEU A 125 -6.74 -7.33 -8.26
CA LEU A 125 -6.11 -6.25 -7.51
C LEU A 125 -5.01 -5.60 -8.33
N GLU A 126 -5.11 -4.29 -8.51
CA GLU A 126 -4.01 -3.46 -8.97
C GLU A 126 -3.07 -3.20 -7.79
N LEU A 127 -1.80 -3.58 -7.91
CA LEU A 127 -0.76 -3.34 -6.92
C LEU A 127 0.21 -2.32 -7.49
N GLY A 128 0.49 -1.25 -6.75
CA GLY A 128 1.39 -0.23 -7.25
C GLY A 128 2.07 0.56 -6.14
N ARG A 129 2.95 1.47 -6.58
CA ARG A 129 3.65 2.42 -5.70
C ARG A 129 4.35 1.73 -4.53
N SER A 130 4.86 0.53 -4.77
CA SER A 130 5.49 -0.28 -3.75
C SER A 130 6.86 0.25 -3.40
N PHE A 131 7.21 0.21 -2.13
CA PHE A 131 8.54 0.57 -1.68
C PHE A 131 8.89 -0.17 -0.39
N VAL A 132 10.18 -0.36 -0.19
CA VAL A 132 10.78 -0.70 1.10
C VAL A 132 11.78 0.39 1.41
N ARG A 133 11.71 0.95 2.62
CA ARG A 133 12.66 1.94 3.11
C ARG A 133 14.08 1.45 2.96
N GLU A 134 14.99 2.35 2.57
CA GLU A 134 16.40 2.03 2.30
C GLU A 134 17.06 1.27 3.46
N GLU A 135 16.73 1.66 4.70
CA GLU A 135 17.25 1.03 5.92
C GLU A 135 16.91 -0.47 6.03
N TYR A 136 15.84 -0.91 5.34
CA TYR A 136 15.31 -2.27 5.39
C TYR A 136 15.48 -3.05 4.08
N GLN A 137 16.02 -2.44 3.02
CA GLN A 137 16.15 -3.10 1.70
C GLN A 137 17.10 -4.30 1.70
N ARG A 138 18.08 -4.32 2.62
CA ARG A 138 19.00 -5.46 2.82
C ARG A 138 18.44 -6.53 3.76
N GLU A 139 17.25 -6.32 4.33
CA GLU A 139 16.59 -7.27 5.21
C GLU A 139 15.55 -8.10 4.43
N PRO A 140 15.79 -9.40 4.17
CA PRO A 140 14.85 -10.22 3.39
C PRO A 140 13.44 -10.29 3.99
N ALA A 141 13.35 -10.13 5.32
CA ALA A 141 12.09 -10.16 6.05
C ALA A 141 11.12 -9.05 5.63
N ALA A 142 11.60 -7.88 5.20
CA ALA A 142 10.73 -6.76 4.86
C ALA A 142 9.86 -7.07 3.64
N LEU A 143 10.50 -7.44 2.53
CA LEU A 143 9.79 -7.80 1.30
C LEU A 143 8.97 -9.08 1.47
N LEU A 144 9.53 -10.10 2.15
CA LEU A 144 8.81 -11.35 2.42
C LEU A 144 7.53 -11.11 3.22
N MET A 145 7.57 -10.26 4.23
CA MET A 145 6.39 -9.95 5.04
C MET A 145 5.32 -9.22 4.23
N LEU A 146 5.69 -8.24 3.40
CA LEU A 146 4.72 -7.57 2.51
C LEU A 146 4.01 -8.57 1.59
N TRP A 147 4.76 -9.49 0.96
CA TRP A 147 4.18 -10.56 0.15
C TRP A 147 3.30 -11.53 0.94
N LYS A 148 3.71 -11.89 2.17
CA LYS A 148 2.86 -12.71 3.06
C LYS A 148 1.55 -11.99 3.41
N GLY A 149 1.60 -10.67 3.58
CA GLY A 149 0.41 -9.84 3.76
C GLY A 149 -0.51 -9.87 2.54
N ILE A 150 0.03 -9.64 1.33
CA ILE A 150 -0.72 -9.73 0.07
C ILE A 150 -1.38 -11.12 -0.05
N GLY A 151 -0.62 -12.19 0.18
CA GLY A 151 -1.14 -13.55 0.16
C GLY A 151 -2.26 -13.79 1.17
N ALA A 152 -2.12 -13.28 2.41
CA ALA A 152 -3.16 -13.37 3.43
C ALA A 152 -4.42 -12.57 3.05
N LEU A 153 -4.27 -11.42 2.41
CA LEU A 153 -5.40 -10.62 1.92
C LEU A 153 -6.16 -11.36 0.82
N VAL A 154 -5.45 -11.91 -0.18
CA VAL A 154 -6.06 -12.69 -1.27
C VAL A 154 -6.73 -13.96 -0.73
N ALA A 155 -6.11 -14.65 0.23
CA ALA A 155 -6.72 -15.82 0.87
C ALA A 155 -8.03 -15.50 1.60
N ARG A 156 -8.15 -14.30 2.19
CA ARG A 156 -9.41 -13.81 2.80
C ARG A 156 -10.45 -13.37 1.77
N ASN A 157 -10.02 -13.10 0.53
CA ASN A 157 -10.87 -12.57 -0.54
C ASN A 157 -10.68 -13.42 -1.83
N PRO A 158 -11.15 -14.68 -1.83
CA PRO A 158 -10.89 -15.64 -2.91
C PRO A 158 -11.54 -15.24 -4.25
N ALA A 159 -12.38 -14.21 -4.24
CA ALA A 159 -12.86 -13.59 -5.47
C ALA A 159 -11.70 -13.00 -6.29
N PHE A 160 -10.65 -12.45 -5.68
CA PHE A 160 -9.52 -11.90 -6.42
C PHE A 160 -8.71 -13.02 -7.09
N ARG A 161 -8.73 -13.05 -8.43
CA ARG A 161 -8.05 -14.10 -9.21
C ARG A 161 -6.71 -13.67 -9.77
N HIS A 162 -6.51 -12.37 -9.96
CA HIS A 162 -5.28 -11.83 -10.53
C HIS A 162 -4.77 -10.64 -9.73
N LEU A 163 -3.45 -10.52 -9.71
CA LEU A 163 -2.70 -9.35 -9.24
C LEU A 163 -1.98 -8.77 -10.45
N PHE A 164 -2.04 -7.46 -10.64
CA PHE A 164 -1.38 -6.77 -11.76
C PHE A 164 -0.93 -5.37 -11.33
N GLY A 165 -0.04 -4.74 -12.10
CA GLY A 165 0.43 -3.37 -11.84
C GLY A 165 1.85 -3.13 -12.32
#